data_AF-A0A956U5D0-F1
#
_entry.id   AF-A0A956U5D0-F1
#
_cell.length_a   1.000
_cell.length_b   1.000
_cell.length_c   1.000
_cell.angle_alpha   90.00
_cell.angle_beta   90.00
_cell.angle_gamma   90.00
#
_symmetry.space_group_name_H-M   'P 1'
#
loop_
_entity.id
_entity.type
_entity.pdbx_description
1 polymer ?
#
loop_
_entity_poly.entity_id
_entity_poly.type
_entity_poly.pdbx_seq_one_letter_code
_entity_poly.pdbx_strand_id
1 'polypeptide(L)'
;MRSRRRNNGSMIILVSFLLAVVCVLILIALSFAGLVFQQNRLRTSADEISLAGARALNKKNRVGQMNDMIARCRQLVHSSRKQYDKAVSDHPNLSQLANKQLQEARDGAMLLETQRVYLKNLAANEAKVAVINKYNSLKSTYQITLPWMKVANFKLQHRYLGKLKDVESNVEELKNLSTLESYDQSAHYVSTDPGMKLYKDGINAKLPSPESSLAFKLSSLPAPVENTVAPARVALADYFLNVTPDEIPSAVQILVTVDVSTGLGAGAKNVMAARGTASTTGAGKQM
;
A
#
# COMPACT_ATOMS: atom_id res chain seq x y z
N MET A 1 -31.52 69.32 -48.77
CA MET A 1 -30.28 68.51 -48.62
C MET A 1 -30.34 67.73 -47.31
N ARG A 2 -30.60 66.40 -47.36
CA ARG A 2 -30.57 65.53 -46.17
C ARG A 2 -29.16 64.98 -46.00
N SER A 3 -28.48 65.40 -44.94
CA SER A 3 -27.16 64.87 -44.55
C SER A 3 -27.30 63.39 -44.15
N ARG A 4 -26.63 62.51 -44.91
CA ARG A 4 -26.56 61.07 -44.69
C ARG A 4 -25.56 60.82 -43.55
N ARG A 5 -26.04 60.70 -42.30
CA ARG A 5 -25.21 60.27 -41.17
C ARG A 5 -24.66 58.86 -41.48
N ARG A 6 -23.34 58.73 -41.61
CA ARG A 6 -22.63 57.45 -41.74
C ARG A 6 -22.78 56.64 -40.45
N ASN A 7 -23.44 55.48 -40.52
CA ASN A 7 -23.57 54.48 -39.44
C ASN A 7 -22.25 53.70 -39.17
N ASN A 8 -21.09 54.31 -39.35
CA ASN A 8 -19.79 53.61 -39.27
C ASN A 8 -19.28 53.42 -37.83
N GLY A 9 -19.94 53.98 -36.82
CA GLY A 9 -19.56 53.84 -35.39
C GLY A 9 -19.96 52.50 -34.76
N SER A 10 -20.95 51.79 -35.31
CA SER A 10 -21.48 50.57 -34.70
C SER A 10 -20.60 49.33 -34.90
N MET A 11 -19.79 49.30 -35.96
CA MET A 11 -19.00 48.10 -36.32
C MET A 11 -17.77 47.94 -35.42
N ILE A 12 -17.10 49.05 -35.06
CA ILE A 12 -15.92 49.02 -34.18
C ILE A 12 -16.30 48.60 -32.76
N ILE A 13 -17.46 49.08 -32.26
CA ILE A 13 -17.96 48.72 -30.93
C ILE A 13 -18.30 47.23 -30.88
N LEU A 14 -18.94 46.70 -31.92
CA LEU A 14 -19.28 45.27 -32.00
C LEU A 14 -18.03 44.38 -32.08
N VAL A 15 -17.01 44.76 -32.85
CA VAL A 15 -15.73 44.03 -32.93
C VAL A 15 -14.97 44.09 -31.60
N SER A 16 -14.93 45.26 -30.95
CA SER A 16 -14.30 45.41 -29.63
C SER A 16 -15.00 44.58 -28.56
N PHE A 17 -16.33 44.54 -28.57
CA PHE A 17 -17.11 43.70 -27.66
C PHE A 17 -16.86 42.21 -27.92
N LEU A 18 -16.85 41.78 -29.18
CA LEU A 18 -16.53 40.39 -29.55
C LEU A 18 -15.13 40.00 -29.07
N LEU A 19 -14.14 40.86 -29.26
CA LEU A 19 -12.76 40.62 -28.83
C LEU A 19 -12.65 40.55 -27.31
N ALA A 20 -13.38 41.40 -26.58
CA ALA A 20 -13.46 41.34 -25.13
C ALA A 20 -14.07 40.01 -24.64
N VAL A 21 -15.16 39.54 -25.27
CA VAL A 21 -15.77 38.23 -24.96
C VAL A 21 -14.79 37.09 -25.24
N VAL A 22 -14.09 37.12 -26.37
CA VAL A 22 -13.06 36.12 -26.70
C VAL A 22 -11.92 36.11 -25.67
N CYS A 23 -11.42 37.29 -25.27
CA CYS A 23 -10.39 37.39 -24.23
C CYS A 23 -10.87 36.80 -22.89
N VAL A 24 -12.13 37.06 -22.49
CA VAL A 24 -12.71 36.48 -21.28
C VAL A 24 -12.79 34.96 -21.37
N LEU A 25 -13.24 34.42 -22.51
CA LEU A 25 -13.31 32.98 -22.72
C LEU A 25 -11.92 32.32 -22.65
N ILE A 26 -10.90 32.95 -23.23
CA ILE A 26 -9.51 32.47 -23.15
C ILE A 26 -9.02 32.47 -21.70
N LEU A 27 -9.30 33.52 -20.92
CA LEU A 27 -8.92 33.57 -19.51
C LEU A 27 -9.59 32.47 -18.67
N ILE A 28 -10.86 32.17 -18.95
CA ILE A 28 -11.58 31.06 -18.29
C ILE A 28 -10.92 29.73 -18.65
N ALA A 29 -10.64 29.49 -19.94
CA ALA A 29 -10.01 28.26 -20.41
C ALA A 29 -8.61 28.06 -19.81
N LEU A 30 -7.79 29.12 -19.77
CA LEU A 30 -6.47 29.11 -19.13
C LEU A 30 -6.55 28.86 -17.62
N SER A 31 -7.56 29.41 -16.94
CA SER A 31 -7.79 29.18 -15.52
C SER A 31 -8.16 27.72 -15.24
N PHE A 32 -9.05 27.13 -16.05
CA PHE A 32 -9.43 25.73 -15.92
C PHE A 32 -8.25 24.80 -16.21
N ALA A 33 -7.49 25.07 -17.28
CA ALA A 33 -6.27 24.33 -17.61
C ALA A 33 -5.23 24.40 -16.48
N GLY A 34 -5.06 25.58 -15.87
CA GLY A 34 -4.19 25.77 -14.70
C GLY A 34 -4.63 24.96 -13.49
N LEU A 35 -5.93 24.92 -13.18
CA LEU A 35 -6.47 24.10 -12.08
C LEU A 35 -6.27 22.60 -12.33
N VAL A 36 -6.54 22.11 -13.54
CA VAL A 36 -6.31 20.70 -13.90
C VAL A 36 -4.83 20.35 -13.79
N PHE A 37 -3.93 21.24 -14.23
CA PHE A 37 -2.50 21.06 -14.07
C PHE A 37 -2.09 20.93 -12.59
N GLN A 38 -2.62 21.79 -11.71
CA GLN A 38 -2.35 21.70 -10.27
C GLN A 38 -2.93 20.42 -9.65
N GLN A 39 -4.12 19.99 -10.06
CA GLN A 39 -4.72 18.74 -9.58
C GLN A 39 -3.87 17.53 -9.97
N ASN A 40 -3.39 17.49 -11.23
CA ASN A 40 -2.52 16.42 -11.71
C ASN A 40 -1.18 16.42 -10.96
N ARG A 41 -0.57 17.60 -10.77
CA ARG A 41 0.66 17.74 -10.00
C ARG A 41 0.48 17.27 -8.55
N LEU A 42 -0.63 17.66 -7.90
CA LEU A 42 -0.98 17.27 -6.54
C LEU A 42 -1.13 15.75 -6.42
N ARG A 43 -1.80 15.12 -7.39
CA ARG A 43 -1.93 13.66 -7.47
C ARG A 43 -0.58 12.97 -7.63
N THR A 44 0.25 13.41 -8.57
CA THR A 44 1.61 12.88 -8.76
C THR A 44 2.44 12.98 -7.48
N SER A 45 2.34 14.08 -6.75
CA SER A 45 3.05 14.22 -5.46
C SER A 45 2.49 13.32 -4.37
N ALA A 46 1.16 13.15 -4.30
CA ALA A 46 0.55 12.19 -3.38
C ALA A 46 1.06 10.77 -3.66
N ASP A 47 1.11 10.40 -4.95
CA ASP A 47 1.61 9.11 -5.42
C ASP A 47 3.09 8.93 -5.07
N GLU A 48 3.95 9.93 -5.34
CA GLU A 48 5.37 9.89 -4.98
C GLU A 48 5.62 9.73 -3.47
N ILE A 49 4.83 10.44 -2.65
CA ILE A 49 4.93 10.35 -1.18
C ILE A 49 4.49 8.96 -0.72
N SER A 50 3.37 8.45 -1.24
CA SER A 50 2.88 7.12 -0.91
C SER A 50 3.88 6.03 -1.33
N LEU A 51 4.51 6.19 -2.50
CA LEU A 51 5.51 5.28 -3.04
C LEU A 51 6.77 5.23 -2.17
N ALA A 52 7.22 6.38 -1.65
CA ALA A 52 8.34 6.43 -0.70
C ALA A 52 8.04 5.63 0.57
N GLY A 53 6.83 5.76 1.11
CA GLY A 53 6.36 4.96 2.24
C GLY A 53 6.30 3.46 1.92
N ALA A 54 5.70 3.10 0.79
CA ALA A 54 5.57 1.70 0.35
C ALA A 54 6.93 1.01 0.11
N ARG A 55 7.92 1.73 -0.43
CA ARG A 55 9.29 1.24 -0.57
C ARG A 55 9.97 0.98 0.76
N ALA A 56 9.71 1.83 1.75
CA ALA A 56 10.25 1.64 3.09
C ALA A 56 9.59 0.45 3.81
N LEU A 57 8.27 0.21 3.62
CA LEU A 57 7.56 -0.90 4.27
C LEU A 57 8.24 -2.26 4.06
N ASN A 58 8.50 -2.68 2.83
CA ASN A 58 9.17 -3.95 2.51
C ASN A 58 10.62 -3.78 2.02
N LYS A 59 11.38 -2.88 2.64
CA LYS A 59 12.80 -2.73 2.33
C LYS A 59 13.53 -4.08 2.46
N LYS A 60 14.32 -4.44 1.45
CA LYS A 60 15.06 -5.71 1.37
C LYS A 60 14.17 -6.97 1.50
N ASN A 61 12.90 -6.89 1.14
CA ASN A 61 11.98 -8.02 1.19
C ASN A 61 11.81 -8.67 2.58
N ARG A 62 11.93 -7.88 3.65
CA ARG A 62 11.79 -8.38 5.03
C ARG A 62 10.42 -8.96 5.37
N VAL A 63 9.34 -8.42 4.80
CA VAL A 63 7.96 -8.91 5.02
C VAL A 63 7.77 -10.26 4.33
N GLY A 64 8.27 -10.38 3.10
CA GLY A 64 8.22 -11.63 2.34
C GLY A 64 9.01 -12.74 3.04
N GLN A 65 10.25 -12.44 3.45
CA GLN A 65 11.08 -13.36 4.23
C GLN A 65 10.42 -13.75 5.55
N MET A 66 9.75 -12.82 6.24
CA MET A 66 9.03 -13.11 7.47
C MET A 66 7.87 -14.07 7.22
N ASN A 67 7.06 -13.83 6.20
CA ASN A 67 5.97 -14.74 5.82
C ASN A 67 6.50 -16.15 5.49
N ASP A 68 7.60 -16.24 4.73
CA ASP A 68 8.24 -17.52 4.40
C ASP A 68 8.78 -18.24 5.66
N MET A 69 9.42 -17.50 6.58
CA MET A 69 9.89 -18.05 7.85
C MET A 69 8.74 -18.57 8.71
N ILE A 70 7.61 -17.85 8.76
CA ILE A 70 6.42 -18.26 9.52
C ILE A 70 5.85 -19.55 8.94
N ALA A 71 5.74 -19.65 7.63
CA ALA A 71 5.26 -20.85 6.96
C ALA A 71 6.20 -22.05 7.19
N ARG A 72 7.52 -21.87 7.04
CA ARG A 72 8.50 -22.94 7.28
C ARG A 72 8.56 -23.35 8.75
N CYS A 73 8.46 -22.40 9.67
CA CYS A 73 8.39 -22.68 11.11
C CYS A 73 7.14 -23.50 11.45
N ARG A 74 6.00 -23.17 10.83
CA ARG A 74 4.76 -23.96 10.93
C ARG A 74 4.95 -25.40 10.45
N GLN A 75 5.61 -25.61 9.30
CA GLN A 75 5.95 -26.97 8.83
C GLN A 75 6.86 -27.70 9.81
N LEU A 76 7.86 -27.01 10.35
CA LEU A 76 8.82 -27.60 11.29
C LEU A 76 8.11 -28.10 12.55
N VAL A 77 7.26 -27.28 13.18
CA VAL A 77 6.50 -27.68 14.37
C VAL A 77 5.61 -28.90 14.05
N HIS A 78 4.90 -28.88 12.92
CA HIS A 78 4.06 -30.01 12.50
C HIS A 78 4.87 -31.29 12.26
N SER A 79 6.02 -31.17 11.60
CA SER A 79 6.91 -32.31 11.33
C SER A 79 7.54 -32.86 12.62
N SER A 80 8.01 -31.99 13.51
CA SER A 80 8.57 -32.38 14.81
C SER A 80 7.53 -33.06 15.70
N ARG A 81 6.25 -32.63 15.62
CA ARG A 81 5.16 -33.30 16.32
C ARG A 81 4.98 -34.74 15.84
N LYS A 82 4.90 -34.94 14.52
CA LYS A 82 4.81 -36.28 13.95
C LYS A 82 6.01 -37.15 14.30
N GLN A 83 7.22 -36.59 14.30
CA GLN A 83 8.43 -37.30 14.71
C GLN A 83 8.37 -37.71 16.18
N TYR A 84 7.86 -36.86 17.06
CA TYR A 84 7.63 -37.19 18.46
C TYR A 84 6.60 -38.31 18.61
N ASP A 85 5.44 -38.21 17.97
CA ASP A 85 4.39 -39.22 18.07
C ASP A 85 4.90 -40.59 17.56
N LYS A 86 5.68 -40.61 16.48
CA LYS A 86 6.34 -41.82 15.96
C LYS A 86 7.43 -42.37 16.89
N ALA A 87 8.22 -41.49 17.51
CA ALA A 87 9.24 -41.92 18.47
C ALA A 87 8.60 -42.55 19.72
N VAL A 88 7.46 -42.02 20.18
CA VAL A 88 6.72 -42.60 21.31
C VAL A 88 6.18 -44.00 20.96
N SER A 89 5.68 -44.21 19.73
CA SER A 89 5.13 -45.51 19.32
C SER A 89 6.19 -46.55 18.99
N ASP A 90 7.18 -46.19 18.17
CA ASP A 90 8.07 -47.15 17.50
C ASP A 90 9.43 -47.26 18.20
N HIS A 91 9.91 -46.17 18.80
CA HIS A 91 11.26 -46.05 19.36
C HIS A 91 11.29 -45.29 20.69
N PRO A 92 10.71 -45.86 21.78
CA PRO A 92 10.52 -45.14 23.04
C PRO A 92 11.80 -44.51 23.62
N ASN A 93 12.95 -45.13 23.38
CA ASN A 93 14.26 -44.64 23.80
C ASN A 93 14.63 -43.28 23.19
N LEU A 94 14.06 -42.93 22.03
CA LEU A 94 14.28 -41.64 21.34
C LEU A 94 13.22 -40.59 21.67
N SER A 95 12.17 -40.96 22.42
CA SER A 95 11.04 -40.07 22.73
C SER A 95 11.47 -38.78 23.43
N GLN A 96 12.46 -38.85 24.33
CA GLN A 96 12.98 -37.68 25.03
C GLN A 96 13.69 -36.71 24.08
N LEU A 97 14.48 -37.23 23.13
CA LEU A 97 15.18 -36.41 22.14
C LEU A 97 14.17 -35.75 21.17
N ALA A 98 13.19 -36.53 20.70
CA ALA A 98 12.15 -36.01 19.82
C ALA A 98 11.28 -34.95 20.53
N ASN A 99 11.04 -35.11 21.83
CA ASN A 99 10.33 -34.09 22.63
C ASN A 99 11.15 -32.79 22.76
N LYS A 100 12.47 -32.90 22.97
CA LYS A 100 13.36 -31.72 22.98
C LYS A 100 13.30 -30.97 21.66
N GLN A 101 13.38 -31.68 20.54
CA GLN A 101 13.28 -31.09 19.20
C GLN A 101 11.91 -30.42 18.96
N LEU A 102 10.81 -31.04 19.42
CA LEU A 102 9.48 -30.43 19.36
C LEU A 102 9.42 -29.15 20.20
N GLN A 103 10.01 -29.16 21.39
CA GLN A 103 10.03 -27.96 22.25
C GLN A 103 10.86 -26.84 21.63
N GLU A 104 12.03 -27.14 21.06
CA GLU A 104 12.84 -26.17 20.32
C GLU A 104 12.07 -25.55 19.14
N ALA A 105 11.28 -26.37 18.41
CA ALA A 105 10.44 -25.86 17.33
C ALA A 105 9.33 -24.92 17.85
N ARG A 106 8.71 -25.23 18.99
CA ARG A 106 7.71 -24.35 19.64
C ARG A 106 8.33 -23.04 20.12
N ASP A 107 9.49 -23.12 20.76
CA ASP A 107 10.22 -21.95 21.25
C ASP A 107 10.64 -21.05 20.08
N GLY A 108 11.07 -21.66 18.97
CA GLY A 108 11.33 -20.98 17.70
C GLY A 108 10.10 -20.25 17.14
N ALA A 109 8.92 -20.87 17.19
CA ALA A 109 7.67 -20.25 16.74
C ALA A 109 7.29 -19.03 17.59
N MET A 110 7.43 -19.12 18.92
CA MET A 110 7.17 -18.00 19.83
C MET A 110 8.16 -16.84 19.63
N LEU A 111 9.43 -17.16 19.45
CA LEU A 111 10.46 -16.16 19.13
C LEU A 111 10.15 -15.47 17.79
N LEU A 112 9.73 -16.22 16.79
CA LEU A 112 9.39 -15.69 15.47
C LEU A 112 8.21 -14.72 15.52
N GLU A 113 7.15 -15.02 16.28
CA GLU A 113 6.04 -14.07 16.47
C GLU A 113 6.52 -12.76 17.14
N THR A 114 7.44 -12.85 18.09
CA THR A 114 8.05 -11.67 18.72
C THR A 114 8.81 -10.83 17.69
N GLN A 115 9.61 -11.46 16.83
CA GLN A 115 10.32 -10.79 15.75
C GLN A 115 9.38 -10.20 14.69
N ARG A 116 8.26 -10.87 14.39
CA ARG A 116 7.23 -10.38 13.48
C ARG A 116 6.59 -9.10 14.00
N VAL A 117 6.25 -9.04 15.29
CA VAL A 117 5.71 -7.83 15.93
C VAL A 117 6.73 -6.69 15.95
N TYR A 118 8.00 -7.00 16.25
CA TYR A 118 9.09 -6.03 16.16
C TYR A 118 9.22 -5.47 14.73
N LEU A 119 9.23 -6.34 13.73
CA LEU A 119 9.33 -5.97 12.32
C LEU A 119 8.17 -5.08 11.88
N LYS A 120 6.93 -5.39 12.30
CA LYS A 120 5.75 -4.55 12.04
C LYS A 120 5.97 -3.11 12.51
N ASN A 121 6.41 -2.94 13.75
CA ASN A 121 6.60 -1.63 14.36
C ASN A 121 7.76 -0.87 13.69
N LEU A 122 8.86 -1.56 13.41
CA LEU A 122 10.00 -1.00 12.69
C LEU A 122 9.58 -0.53 11.29
N ALA A 123 8.86 -1.36 10.54
CA ALA A 123 8.42 -1.04 9.19
C ALA A 123 7.46 0.15 9.15
N ALA A 124 6.51 0.20 10.07
CA ALA A 124 5.60 1.33 10.20
C ALA A 124 6.35 2.64 10.51
N ASN A 125 7.35 2.60 11.37
CA ASN A 125 8.15 3.78 11.73
C ASN A 125 9.03 4.26 10.57
N GLU A 126 9.72 3.34 9.88
CA GLU A 126 10.52 3.68 8.70
C GLU A 126 9.67 4.25 7.56
N ALA A 127 8.47 3.69 7.34
CA ALA A 127 7.53 4.21 6.34
C ALA A 127 7.06 5.63 6.69
N LYS A 128 6.76 5.91 7.96
CA LYS A 128 6.42 7.26 8.42
C LYS A 128 7.54 8.26 8.16
N VAL A 129 8.79 7.89 8.46
CA VAL A 129 9.97 8.73 8.22
C VAL A 129 10.16 8.98 6.72
N ALA A 130 10.07 7.94 5.88
CA ALA A 130 10.20 8.08 4.43
C ALA A 130 9.13 8.99 3.82
N VAL A 131 7.88 8.87 4.27
CA VAL A 131 6.76 9.74 3.89
C VAL A 131 7.04 11.20 4.27
N ILE A 132 7.47 11.46 5.52
CA ILE A 132 7.78 12.82 5.98
C ILE A 132 8.93 13.43 5.17
N ASN A 133 10.00 12.67 4.95
CA ASN A 133 11.17 13.16 4.22
C ASN A 133 10.80 13.52 2.77
N LYS A 134 10.01 12.66 2.10
CA LYS A 134 9.55 12.94 0.73
C LYS A 134 8.58 14.12 0.69
N TYR A 135 7.66 14.22 1.64
CA TYR A 135 6.77 15.38 1.77
C TYR A 135 7.54 16.69 1.95
N ASN A 136 8.52 16.73 2.87
CA ASN A 136 9.34 17.91 3.11
C ASN A 136 10.14 18.33 1.86
N SER A 137 10.64 17.36 1.09
CA SER A 137 11.35 17.64 -0.18
C SER A 137 10.45 18.25 -1.25
N LEU A 138 9.17 17.89 -1.28
CA LEU A 138 8.21 18.41 -2.27
C LEU A 138 7.59 19.73 -1.83
N LYS A 139 7.37 19.93 -0.52
CA LYS A 139 6.69 21.10 0.05
C LYS A 139 7.28 22.44 -0.40
N SER A 140 8.60 22.53 -0.52
CA SER A 140 9.30 23.75 -0.96
C SER A 140 8.97 24.14 -2.41
N THR A 141 8.57 23.20 -3.25
CA THR A 141 8.32 23.42 -4.68
C THR A 141 6.88 23.87 -5.00
N TYR A 142 5.96 23.82 -4.02
CA TYR A 142 4.53 23.94 -4.28
C TYR A 142 3.97 25.37 -4.31
N GLN A 143 4.76 26.37 -3.89
CA GLN A 143 4.31 27.75 -3.96
C GLN A 143 4.32 28.23 -5.41
N ILE A 144 3.13 28.45 -5.98
CA ILE A 144 2.97 29.08 -7.29
C ILE A 144 2.07 30.29 -7.13
N THR A 145 2.56 31.43 -7.59
CA THR A 145 1.79 32.67 -7.68
C THR A 145 1.65 33.03 -9.15
N LEU A 146 0.46 32.82 -9.70
CA LEU A 146 0.05 33.38 -10.99
C LEU A 146 -0.75 34.67 -10.74
N PRO A 147 -0.81 35.61 -11.71
CA PRO A 147 -1.51 36.89 -11.52
C PRO A 147 -2.99 36.74 -11.11
N TRP A 148 -3.64 35.65 -11.51
CA TRP A 148 -5.05 35.36 -11.22
C TRP A 148 -5.26 34.18 -10.26
N MET A 149 -4.21 33.46 -9.84
CA MET A 149 -4.31 32.25 -9.01
C MET A 149 -3.10 32.11 -8.08
N LYS A 150 -3.35 31.94 -6.78
CA LYS A 150 -2.32 31.64 -5.79
C LYS A 150 -2.55 30.24 -5.23
N VAL A 151 -1.53 29.41 -5.35
CA VAL A 151 -1.47 28.06 -4.77
C VAL A 151 -0.51 28.13 -3.59
N ALA A 152 -1.02 27.86 -2.40
CA ALA A 152 -0.26 27.97 -1.16
C ALA A 152 -0.55 26.77 -0.23
N ASN A 153 0.28 26.63 0.81
CA ASN A 153 0.02 25.72 1.92
C ASN A 153 -0.20 24.25 1.51
N PHE A 154 0.79 23.64 0.86
CA PHE A 154 0.82 22.19 0.70
C PHE A 154 0.90 21.52 2.09
N LYS A 155 -0.11 20.70 2.40
CA LYS A 155 -0.30 20.06 3.69
C LYS A 155 -0.48 18.55 3.53
N LEU A 156 0.24 17.79 4.34
CA LEU A 156 0.00 16.36 4.55
C LEU A 156 -1.10 16.20 5.62
N GLN A 157 -2.30 15.83 5.23
CA GLN A 157 -3.43 15.68 6.16
C GLN A 157 -3.41 14.32 6.86
N HIS A 158 -3.39 13.24 6.08
CA HIS A 158 -3.50 11.89 6.61
C HIS A 158 -2.48 10.95 6.01
N ARG A 159 -2.10 9.97 6.84
CA ARG A 159 -1.19 8.87 6.50
C ARG A 159 -1.80 7.60 7.05
N TYR A 160 -2.20 6.72 6.16
CA TYR A 160 -2.75 5.42 6.49
C TYR A 160 -1.76 4.34 6.08
N LEU A 161 -1.56 3.38 6.98
CA LEU A 161 -0.84 2.14 6.69
C LEU A 161 -1.88 1.04 6.57
N GLY A 162 -1.81 0.30 5.48
CA GLY A 162 -2.88 -0.57 5.03
C GLY A 162 -2.36 -1.80 4.30
N LYS A 163 -3.30 -2.48 3.67
CA LYS A 163 -3.07 -3.53 2.69
C LYS A 163 -3.90 -3.21 1.46
N LEU A 164 -3.63 -3.93 0.37
CA LEU A 164 -4.51 -3.90 -0.78
C LEU A 164 -5.58 -4.98 -0.65
N LYS A 165 -6.79 -4.65 -1.11
CA LYS A 165 -7.91 -5.57 -1.25
C LYS A 165 -7.56 -6.65 -2.27
N ASP A 166 -7.99 -7.89 -2.00
CA ASP A 166 -7.85 -9.05 -2.88
C ASP A 166 -6.38 -9.36 -3.23
N VAL A 167 -5.46 -9.11 -2.27
CA VAL A 167 -4.04 -9.44 -2.39
C VAL A 167 -3.66 -10.44 -1.30
N GLU A 168 -3.45 -11.67 -1.74
CA GLU A 168 -3.05 -12.80 -0.90
C GLU A 168 -1.64 -12.66 -0.31
N SER A 169 -1.21 -13.65 0.48
CA SER A 169 0.17 -13.74 0.94
C SER A 169 1.10 -14.24 -0.16
N ASN A 170 2.38 -13.92 -0.07
CA ASN A 170 3.40 -14.34 -1.04
C ASN A 170 3.81 -15.82 -0.86
N VAL A 171 3.20 -16.52 0.09
CA VAL A 171 3.57 -17.87 0.50
C VAL A 171 2.72 -18.87 -0.28
N GLU A 172 3.39 -19.76 -1.00
CA GLU A 172 2.74 -20.91 -1.65
C GLU A 172 2.28 -21.95 -0.63
N GLU A 173 1.22 -22.70 -0.98
CA GLU A 173 0.82 -23.89 -0.25
C GLU A 173 2.03 -24.81 -0.05
N LEU A 174 2.18 -25.24 1.20
CA LEU A 174 3.35 -25.95 1.67
C LEU A 174 3.30 -27.41 1.21
N LYS A 175 4.01 -27.70 0.11
CA LYS A 175 4.08 -29.03 -0.48
C LYS A 175 4.88 -29.99 0.41
N ASN A 176 4.57 -31.28 0.31
CA ASN A 176 5.27 -32.44 0.91
C ASN A 176 4.77 -32.89 2.29
N LEU A 177 3.69 -32.30 2.81
CA LEU A 177 3.08 -32.71 4.08
C LEU A 177 1.57 -32.90 3.86
N SER A 178 1.17 -34.01 3.25
CA SER A 178 -0.22 -34.28 2.84
C SER A 178 -1.27 -34.05 3.93
N THR A 179 -0.98 -34.40 5.18
CA THR A 179 -1.91 -34.15 6.30
C THR A 179 -2.11 -32.65 6.61
N LEU A 180 -1.05 -31.85 6.42
CA LEU A 180 -1.09 -30.41 6.66
C LEU A 180 -1.80 -29.72 5.49
N GLU A 181 -1.53 -30.15 4.26
CA GLU A 181 -2.21 -29.69 3.05
C GLU A 181 -3.73 -29.93 3.14
N SER A 182 -4.17 -31.16 3.48
CA SER A 182 -5.59 -31.47 3.66
C SER A 182 -6.23 -30.63 4.77
N TYR A 183 -5.50 -30.38 5.86
CA TYR A 183 -5.97 -29.52 6.94
C TYR A 183 -6.12 -28.07 6.47
N ASP A 184 -5.13 -27.53 5.76
CA ASP A 184 -5.12 -26.15 5.27
C ASP A 184 -6.24 -25.88 4.26
N GLN A 185 -6.54 -26.86 3.41
CA GLN A 185 -7.67 -26.83 2.49
C GLN A 185 -9.00 -26.88 3.25
N SER A 186 -9.12 -27.76 4.26
CA SER A 186 -10.34 -27.87 5.09
C SER A 186 -10.59 -26.63 5.96
N ALA A 187 -9.53 -25.96 6.40
CA ALA A 187 -9.57 -24.74 7.19
C ALA A 187 -9.68 -23.47 6.31
N HIS A 188 -9.72 -23.63 4.98
CA HIS A 188 -9.79 -22.55 4.00
C HIS A 188 -8.67 -21.51 4.12
N TYR A 189 -7.46 -21.93 4.53
CA TYR A 189 -6.29 -21.06 4.66
C TYR A 189 -5.61 -20.78 3.32
N VAL A 190 -5.84 -21.62 2.31
CA VAL A 190 -5.25 -21.49 0.98
C VAL A 190 -6.34 -21.05 0.01
N SER A 191 -6.01 -20.14 -0.91
CA SER A 191 -6.91 -19.78 -2.01
C SER A 191 -7.09 -20.97 -2.95
N THR A 192 -8.32 -21.18 -3.38
CA THR A 192 -8.75 -22.25 -4.29
C THR A 192 -8.75 -21.82 -5.76
N ASP A 193 -8.25 -20.63 -6.06
CA ASP A 193 -8.26 -20.10 -7.42
C ASP A 193 -7.35 -20.91 -8.36
N PRO A 194 -7.83 -21.21 -9.59
CA PRO A 194 -7.07 -22.01 -10.54
C PRO A 194 -5.81 -21.27 -10.99
N GLY A 195 -4.64 -21.84 -10.67
CA GLY A 195 -3.32 -21.40 -11.17
C GLY A 195 -2.31 -21.03 -10.08
N MET A 196 -2.74 -20.55 -8.91
CA MET A 196 -1.83 -20.25 -7.79
C MET A 196 -2.47 -20.55 -6.44
N LYS A 197 -1.97 -21.60 -5.78
CA LYS A 197 -2.35 -21.95 -4.41
C LYS A 197 -1.49 -21.15 -3.42
N LEU A 198 -1.98 -19.97 -3.05
CA LEU A 198 -1.34 -19.09 -2.08
C LEU A 198 -2.11 -19.11 -0.75
N TYR A 199 -1.41 -18.88 0.34
CA TYR A 199 -2.07 -18.62 1.62
C TYR A 199 -2.83 -17.30 1.57
N LYS A 200 -4.01 -17.30 2.20
CA LYS A 200 -4.86 -16.13 2.26
C LYS A 200 -4.23 -14.98 3.02
N ASP A 201 -4.65 -13.77 2.69
CA ASP A 201 -4.19 -12.58 3.36
C ASP A 201 -4.72 -12.44 4.81
N GLY A 202 -3.88 -11.91 5.70
CA GLY A 202 -4.30 -11.54 7.06
C GLY A 202 -4.75 -12.69 7.96
N ILE A 203 -4.45 -13.94 7.59
CA ILE A 203 -4.86 -15.11 8.35
C ILE A 203 -3.89 -15.46 9.48
N ASN A 204 -4.41 -16.17 10.48
CA ASN A 204 -3.63 -16.92 11.43
C ASN A 204 -3.78 -18.41 11.13
N ALA A 205 -2.83 -18.98 10.38
CA ALA A 205 -2.84 -20.38 9.93
C ALA A 205 -2.47 -21.32 11.08
N LYS A 206 -3.40 -21.53 12.01
CA LYS A 206 -3.15 -22.39 13.19
C LYS A 206 -2.81 -23.82 12.78
N LEU A 207 -2.10 -24.53 13.64
CA LEU A 207 -1.90 -25.97 13.51
C LEU A 207 -3.07 -26.73 14.15
N PRO A 208 -3.32 -27.99 13.73
CA PRO A 208 -4.24 -28.86 14.43
C PRO A 208 -3.79 -29.08 15.89
N SER A 209 -4.74 -29.44 16.77
CA SER A 209 -4.43 -29.79 18.15
C SER A 209 -3.41 -30.95 18.20
N PRO A 210 -2.44 -30.94 19.13
CA PRO A 210 -2.38 -30.06 20.32
C PRO A 210 -1.69 -28.70 20.11
N GLU A 211 -1.10 -28.43 18.94
CA GLU A 211 -0.28 -27.23 18.68
C GLU A 211 -1.10 -25.98 18.29
N SER A 212 -2.42 -26.02 18.48
CA SER A 212 -3.36 -24.97 18.07
C SER A 212 -3.23 -23.66 18.87
N SER A 213 -2.45 -23.65 19.95
CA SER A 213 -2.14 -22.46 20.75
C SER A 213 -1.13 -21.53 20.05
N LEU A 214 -0.29 -22.08 19.16
CA LEU A 214 0.69 -21.29 18.41
C LEU A 214 0.00 -20.47 17.32
N ALA A 215 0.53 -19.26 17.09
CA ALA A 215 0.04 -18.36 16.07
C ALA A 215 1.02 -18.30 14.89
N PHE A 216 0.51 -18.46 13.69
CA PHE A 216 1.25 -18.35 12.43
C PHE A 216 0.55 -17.33 11.55
N LYS A 217 0.83 -16.04 11.81
CA LYS A 217 0.14 -14.91 11.17
C LYS A 217 0.82 -14.52 9.86
N LEU A 218 0.14 -14.74 8.73
CA LEU A 218 0.64 -14.37 7.41
C LEU A 218 0.07 -13.02 6.99
N SER A 219 0.93 -12.12 6.52
CA SER A 219 0.51 -10.78 6.09
C SER A 219 0.30 -10.74 4.57
N SER A 220 -0.61 -9.86 4.12
CA SER A 220 -0.86 -9.59 2.70
C SER A 220 0.42 -9.12 2.02
N LEU A 221 0.82 -9.79 0.94
CA LEU A 221 1.96 -9.41 0.13
C LEU A 221 1.87 -10.08 -1.24
N PRO A 222 1.90 -9.34 -2.36
CA PRO A 222 1.78 -9.95 -3.69
C PRO A 222 2.80 -11.08 -3.90
N ALA A 223 2.43 -12.20 -4.54
CA ALA A 223 3.42 -13.22 -4.89
C ALA A 223 4.35 -12.75 -6.03
N PRO A 224 5.60 -13.24 -6.10
CA PRO A 224 6.44 -13.08 -7.28
C PRO A 224 5.84 -13.82 -8.48
N VAL A 225 6.03 -13.27 -9.68
CA VAL A 225 5.69 -13.95 -10.95
C VAL A 225 6.99 -14.34 -11.62
N GLU A 226 7.16 -15.61 -11.96
CA GLU A 226 8.37 -16.13 -12.62
C GLU A 226 9.69 -15.74 -11.91
N ASN A 227 9.68 -15.78 -10.56
CA ASN A 227 10.79 -15.35 -9.70
C ASN A 227 11.14 -13.85 -9.76
N THR A 228 10.32 -13.03 -10.42
CA THR A 228 10.51 -11.59 -10.51
C THR A 228 9.63 -10.88 -9.49
N VAL A 229 10.27 -10.06 -8.66
CA VAL A 229 9.57 -9.16 -7.72
C VAL A 229 9.30 -7.84 -8.43
N ALA A 230 8.03 -7.55 -8.68
CA ALA A 230 7.63 -6.24 -9.18
C ALA A 230 8.06 -5.15 -8.17
N PRO A 231 8.55 -3.97 -8.60
CA PRO A 231 8.87 -2.86 -7.71
C PRO A 231 7.62 -2.29 -7.04
N ALA A 232 7.81 -1.47 -5.98
CA ALA A 232 6.69 -0.82 -5.32
C ALA A 232 5.93 0.01 -6.36
N ARG A 233 4.60 -0.02 -6.29
CA ARG A 233 3.75 0.53 -7.34
C ARG A 233 2.61 1.34 -6.77
N VAL A 234 2.20 2.36 -7.52
CA VAL A 234 0.97 3.11 -7.25
C VAL A 234 -0.21 2.19 -7.47
N ALA A 235 -1.20 2.28 -6.59
CA ALA A 235 -2.44 1.52 -6.63
C ALA A 235 -3.62 2.49 -6.58
N LEU A 236 -4.79 2.00 -6.97
CA LEU A 236 -6.03 2.75 -6.86
C LEU A 236 -6.40 2.93 -5.38
N ALA A 237 -6.87 4.13 -5.02
CA ALA A 237 -7.22 4.45 -3.64
C ALA A 237 -8.36 3.59 -3.08
N ASP A 238 -9.27 3.14 -3.94
CA ASP A 238 -10.45 2.35 -3.55
C ASP A 238 -10.10 0.89 -3.20
N TYR A 239 -8.90 0.44 -3.57
CA TYR A 239 -8.39 -0.89 -3.23
C TYR A 239 -7.61 -0.89 -1.91
N PHE A 240 -7.47 0.27 -1.25
CA PHE A 240 -6.78 0.35 0.03
C PHE A 240 -7.70 -0.09 1.18
N LEU A 241 -7.20 -0.97 2.02
CA LEU A 241 -7.86 -1.38 3.26
C LEU A 241 -6.98 -1.02 4.46
N ASN A 242 -7.60 -0.49 5.52
CA ASN A 242 -6.90 -0.34 6.79
C ASN A 242 -6.57 -1.73 7.36
N VAL A 243 -5.35 -1.89 7.84
CA VAL A 243 -4.92 -3.16 8.42
C VAL A 243 -5.42 -3.28 9.86
N THR A 244 -5.72 -4.50 10.27
CA THR A 244 -5.89 -4.83 11.68
C THR A 244 -4.60 -4.55 12.47
N PRO A 245 -4.66 -4.35 13.80
CA PRO A 245 -3.45 -4.11 14.59
C PRO A 245 -2.39 -5.21 14.49
N ASP A 246 -2.77 -6.40 14.03
CA ASP A 246 -1.96 -7.61 14.12
C ASP A 246 -1.15 -7.93 12.87
N GLU A 247 -1.51 -7.47 11.69
CA GLU A 247 -0.80 -7.78 10.44
C GLU A 247 0.31 -6.75 10.14
N ILE A 248 1.31 -7.15 9.34
CA ILE A 248 2.33 -6.22 8.85
C ILE A 248 1.73 -5.43 7.67
N PRO A 249 1.72 -4.09 7.70
CA PRO A 249 1.16 -3.30 6.61
C PRO A 249 2.00 -3.45 5.34
N SER A 250 1.32 -3.59 4.20
CA SER A 250 1.91 -3.76 2.87
C SER A 250 1.60 -2.60 1.92
N ALA A 251 0.74 -1.66 2.31
CA ALA A 251 0.37 -0.49 1.52
C ALA A 251 0.40 0.80 2.35
N VAL A 252 0.56 1.94 1.67
CA VAL A 252 0.48 3.28 2.25
C VAL A 252 -0.51 4.10 1.45
N GLN A 253 -1.44 4.76 2.13
CA GLN A 253 -2.31 5.78 1.53
C GLN A 253 -2.05 7.14 2.17
N ILE A 254 -1.97 8.15 1.33
CA ILE A 254 -1.63 9.52 1.70
C ILE A 254 -2.72 10.45 1.18
N LEU A 255 -3.19 11.35 2.05
CA LEU A 255 -4.03 12.48 1.67
C LEU A 255 -3.22 13.76 1.79
N VAL A 256 -3.05 14.45 0.66
CA VAL A 256 -2.46 15.78 0.61
C VAL A 256 -3.50 16.80 0.19
N THR A 257 -3.33 18.01 0.69
CA THR A 257 -4.18 19.16 0.36
C THR A 257 -3.34 20.37 0.04
N VAL A 258 -3.89 21.26 -0.78
CA VAL A 258 -3.30 22.55 -1.11
C VAL A 258 -4.39 23.61 -1.15
N ASP A 259 -4.10 24.77 -0.58
CA ASP A 259 -5.01 25.91 -0.59
C ASP A 259 -4.87 26.62 -1.94
N VAL A 260 -5.96 26.75 -2.67
CA VAL A 260 -6.01 27.47 -3.95
C VAL A 260 -6.92 28.66 -3.81
N SER A 261 -6.44 29.82 -4.22
CA SER A 261 -7.22 31.05 -4.21
C SER A 261 -7.12 31.76 -5.55
N THR A 262 -8.23 32.30 -6.05
CA THR A 262 -8.22 33.14 -7.26
C THR A 262 -8.34 34.60 -6.88
N GLY A 263 -7.72 35.47 -7.68
CA GLY A 263 -7.79 36.93 -7.48
C GLY A 263 -9.15 37.55 -7.80
N LEU A 264 -10.17 36.74 -8.12
CA LEU A 264 -11.46 37.15 -8.69
C LEU A 264 -12.56 37.39 -7.64
N GLY A 265 -12.22 37.62 -6.37
CA GLY A 265 -13.17 38.03 -5.33
C GLY A 265 -12.77 37.61 -3.92
N ALA A 266 -13.35 38.27 -2.91
CA ALA A 266 -13.00 38.08 -1.49
C ALA A 266 -13.27 36.66 -0.93
N GLY A 267 -14.08 35.84 -1.63
CA GLY A 267 -14.45 34.49 -1.22
C GLY A 267 -13.88 33.35 -2.06
N ALA A 268 -13.02 33.62 -3.06
CA ALA A 268 -12.57 32.60 -4.00
C ALA A 268 -11.38 31.78 -3.47
N LYS A 269 -11.52 31.21 -2.26
CA LYS A 269 -10.56 30.26 -1.65
C LYS A 269 -11.19 28.89 -1.62
N ASN A 270 -10.47 27.88 -2.06
CA ASN A 270 -10.89 26.48 -2.00
C ASN A 270 -9.68 25.59 -1.63
N VAL A 271 -9.95 24.37 -1.19
CA VAL A 271 -8.92 23.38 -0.87
C VAL A 271 -8.99 22.29 -1.92
N MET A 272 -7.89 22.09 -2.63
CA MET A 272 -7.74 20.95 -3.52
C MET A 272 -7.13 19.79 -2.74
N ALA A 273 -7.66 18.59 -2.94
CA ALA A 273 -7.20 17.38 -2.27
C ALA A 273 -6.85 16.31 -3.29
N ALA A 274 -5.81 15.54 -2.99
CA ALA A 274 -5.46 14.35 -3.74
C ALA A 274 -5.10 13.20 -2.80
N ARG A 275 -5.54 12.00 -3.18
CA ARG A 275 -5.18 10.75 -2.51
C ARG A 275 -4.20 9.99 -3.39
N GLY A 276 -3.07 9.61 -2.81
CA GLY A 276 -2.11 8.71 -3.42
C GLY A 276 -2.06 7.42 -2.62
N THR A 277 -2.04 6.28 -3.31
CA THR A 277 -1.93 4.97 -2.67
C THR A 277 -0.82 4.20 -3.36
N ALA A 278 0.04 3.55 -2.58
CA ALA A 278 1.07 2.67 -3.12
C ALA A 278 1.18 1.39 -2.30
N SER A 279 1.47 0.30 -2.98
CA SER A 279 1.73 -1.00 -2.38
C SER A 279 3.19 -1.37 -2.49
N THR A 280 3.66 -2.03 -1.44
CA THR A 280 4.93 -2.69 -1.39
C THR A 280 4.89 -3.99 -2.20
N THR A 281 6.04 -4.62 -2.33
CA THR A 281 6.30 -5.69 -3.30
C THR A 281 6.32 -7.05 -2.66
N GLY A 282 6.15 -8.08 -3.48
CA GLY A 282 6.27 -9.48 -3.11
C GLY A 282 7.63 -9.95 -2.64
N ALA A 283 7.65 -11.19 -2.16
CA ALA A 283 8.88 -11.91 -1.91
C ALA A 283 9.58 -12.30 -3.22
N GLY A 284 10.90 -12.10 -3.29
CA GLY A 284 11.72 -12.73 -4.31
C GLY A 284 12.24 -14.06 -3.80
N LYS A 285 12.56 -14.99 -4.71
CA LYS A 285 13.23 -16.23 -4.33
C LYS A 285 14.51 -15.88 -3.55
N GLN A 286 14.68 -16.47 -2.37
CA GLN A 286 16.02 -16.53 -1.76
C GLN A 286 16.91 -17.29 -2.74
N MET A 287 17.96 -16.63 -3.23
CA MET A 287 19.09 -17.33 -3.84
C MET A 287 19.77 -18.20 -2.78
#